data_AF-A0A352UN51-F1
#
_entry.id   AF-A0A352UN51-F1
#
_cell.length_a   1.000
_cell.length_b   1.000
_cell.length_c   1.000
_cell.angle_alpha   90.00
_cell.angle_beta   90.00
_cell.angle_gamma   90.00
#
_symmetry.space_group_name_H-M   'P 1'
#
loop_
_entity.id
_entity.type
_entity.pdbx_description
1 polymer ?
#
loop_
_entity_poly.entity_id
_entity_poly.type
_entity_poly.pdbx_seq_one_letter_code
_entity_poly.pdbx_strand_id
1 'polypeptide(L)' 'MGDPAYKRVLLKISGEALAGDRKTGLDFAVMDKVCDAVKKCVDMGI' A
#
# COMPACT_ATOMS: atom_id res chain seq x y z
N MET A 1 8.76 -7.62 17.88
CA MET A 1 7.63 -7.19 17.02
C MET A 1 6.40 -7.86 17.59
N GLY A 2 5.41 -7.08 18.02
CA GLY A 2 4.15 -7.63 18.53
C GLY A 2 3.23 -8.05 17.39
N ASP A 3 2.21 -8.83 17.73
CA ASP A 3 1.17 -9.23 16.77
C ASP A 3 0.44 -8.00 16.21
N PRO A 4 -0.05 -8.05 14.96
CA PRO A 4 -0.84 -6.98 14.38
C PRO A 4 -2.07 -6.66 15.24
N ALA A 5 -2.33 -5.38 15.47
CA ALA A 5 -3.51 -4.95 16.23
C ALA A 5 -4.85 -5.31 15.55
N TYR A 6 -4.84 -5.53 14.24
CA TYR A 6 -6.03 -5.81 13.42
C TYR A 6 -5.81 -7.07 12.57
N LYS A 7 -6.86 -7.91 12.49
CA LYS A 7 -6.87 -9.14 11.67
C LYS A 7 -7.34 -8.92 10.22
N ARG A 8 -7.96 -7.77 9.93
CA ARG A 8 -8.46 -7.40 8.60
C ARG A 8 -8.64 -5.90 8.55
N VAL A 9 -8.24 -5.30 7.45
CA VAL A 9 -8.35 -3.85 7.22
C VAL A 9 -8.85 -3.57 5.82
N LEU A 10 -9.57 -2.46 5.65
CA LEU A 10 -9.84 -1.87 4.36
C LEU A 10 -8.90 -0.69 4.17
N LEU A 11 -7.83 -0.89 3.40
CA LEU A 11 -6.88 0.18 3.10
C LEU A 11 -7.35 0.96 1.88
N LYS A 12 -7.74 2.22 2.09
CA LYS A 12 -8.06 3.15 1.00
C LYS A 12 -6.85 4.00 0.67
N ILE A 13 -6.53 4.10 -0.62
CA ILE A 13 -5.47 4.96 -1.17
C ILE A 13 -6.13 5.96 -2.13
N SER A 14 -5.68 7.22 -2.13
CA SER A 14 -6.14 8.21 -3.12
C SER A 14 -5.48 7.96 -4.48
N GLY A 15 -6.17 8.29 -5.58
CA GLY A 15 -5.60 8.12 -6.93
C GLY A 15 -4.39 9.02 -7.16
N GLU A 16 -4.41 10.21 -6.58
CA GLU A 16 -3.32 11.19 -6.62
C GLU A 16 -2.05 10.65 -5.93
N ALA A 17 -2.20 9.88 -4.85
CA ALA A 17 -1.05 9.26 -4.19
C ALA A 17 -0.36 8.21 -5.07
N LEU A 18 -1.12 7.51 -5.92
CA LEU A 18 -0.58 6.53 -6.87
C LEU A 18 0.05 7.18 -8.10
N ALA A 19 -0.34 8.42 -8.41
CA ALA A 19 0.22 9.18 -9.53
C ALA A 19 1.62 9.75 -9.21
N GLY A 20 1.97 9.88 -7.92
CA GLY A 20 3.28 10.35 -7.49
C GLY A 20 3.57 11.76 -8.00
N ASP A 21 4.76 11.96 -8.57
CA ASP A 21 5.14 13.25 -9.18
C ASP A 21 4.42 13.50 -10.51
N ARG A 22 3.84 12.45 -11.11
CA ARG A 22 2.99 12.60 -12.29
C ARG A 22 1.64 13.11 -11.79
N LYS A 23 1.23 14.30 -12.21
CA LYS A 23 -0.05 14.89 -11.78
C LYS A 23 -1.28 14.13 -12.32
N THR A 24 -1.09 13.15 -13.19
CA THR A 24 -2.13 12.27 -13.76
C THR A 24 -1.56 10.88 -14.03
N GLY A 25 -2.44 9.88 -14.12
CA GLY A 25 -2.07 8.50 -14.41
C GLY A 25 -1.55 7.75 -13.18
N LEU A 26 -0.77 6.70 -13.42
CA LEU A 26 -0.18 5.86 -12.39
C LEU A 26 1.34 5.92 -12.49
N ASP A 27 1.99 6.09 -11.34
CA ASP A 27 3.43 5.94 -11.24
C ASP A 27 3.80 4.54 -10.73
N PHE A 28 4.36 3.74 -11.63
CA PHE A 28 4.78 2.37 -11.32
C PHE A 28 5.78 2.30 -10.16
N ALA A 29 6.68 3.28 -10.01
CA ALA A 29 7.63 3.27 -8.90
C ALA A 29 6.95 3.52 -7.53
N VAL A 30 5.86 4.28 -7.51
CA VAL A 30 5.05 4.47 -6.31
C VAL A 30 4.19 3.24 -6.05
N MET A 31 3.58 2.68 -7.10
CA MET A 31 2.79 1.46 -7.01
C MET A 31 3.62 0.29 -6.46
N ASP A 32 4.84 0.08 -6.93
CA ASP A 32 5.71 -1.00 -6.46
C ASP A 32 5.97 -0.88 -4.94
N LYS A 33 6.25 0.33 -4.46
CA LYS A 33 6.44 0.59 -3.02
C LYS A 33 5.18 0.31 -2.20
N VAL A 34 4.01 0.67 -2.74
CA VAL A 34 2.72 0.38 -2.10
C VAL A 34 2.48 -1.13 -2.05
N CYS A 35 2.73 -1.84 -3.16
CA CYS A 35 2.59 -3.28 -3.24
C CYS A 35 3.53 -4.01 -2.27
N ASP A 36 4.79 -3.56 -2.14
CA ASP A 36 5.74 -4.12 -1.17
C ASP A 36 5.28 -3.94 0.28
N ALA A 37 4.72 -2.78 0.61
CA ALA A 37 4.16 -2.53 1.94
C ALA A 37 2.95 -3.42 2.22
N VAL A 38 2.04 -3.56 1.25
CA VAL A 38 0.86 -4.44 1.36
C VAL A 38 1.29 -5.91 1.49
N LYS A 39 2.28 -6.36 0.70
CA LYS A 39 2.81 -7.72 0.77
C LYS A 39 3.34 -8.05 2.18
N LYS A 40 4.09 -7.13 2.80
CA LYS A 40 4.56 -7.32 4.18
C LYS A 40 3.42 -7.51 5.17
N CYS A 41 2.33 -6.76 5.03
CA CYS A 41 1.15 -6.94 5.87
C CYS A 41 0.49 -8.32 5.67
N VAL A 42 0.37 -8.77 4.41
CA VAL A 42 -0.17 -10.08 4.07
C VAL A 42 0.72 -11.21 4.61
N ASP A 43 2.03 -11.08 4.50
CA ASP A 43 3.00 -12.04 5.03
C ASP A 43 2.95 -12.13 6.57
N MET A 44 2.47 -11.08 7.24
CA MET A 44 2.20 -11.05 8.68
C MET A 44 0.83 -11.68 9.05
N GLY A 45 0.06 -12.15 8.08
CA GLY A 45 -1.24 -12.80 8.29
C GLY A 45 -2.42 -11.83 8.46
N ILE A 46 -2.28 -10.59 8.02
CA ILE A 46 -3.35 -9.57 7.96
C ILE A 46 -4.14 -9.70 6.66
#